data_AF-A0A5C9CZR1-F1
#
_entry.id   AF-A0A5C9CZR1-F1
#
_cell.length_a   1.000
_cell.length_b   1.000
_cell.length_c   1.000
_cell.angle_alpha   90.00
_cell.angle_beta   90.00
_cell.angle_gamma   90.00
#
_symmetry.space_group_name_H-M   'P 1'
#
loop_
_entity.id
_entity.type
_entity.pdbx_description
1 polymer ?
#
loop_
_entity_poly.entity_id
_entity_poly.type
_entity_poly.pdbx_seq_one_letter_code
_entity_poly.pdbx_strand_id
1 'polypeptide(L)'
;MSEYNFKYTIVTTRGALLGRPTPLYGSFSPVISASGLNIYIRDAGATKAVWSETEGYPADPVYRDFYRDIGYDLEAEYIGPYLGHGIEHGFTGFKYWAVTGHTNSKRPYEPGEAGARAVEHAHAFLAERRAAARAASFWMKERKPLIVCPYDAELFGHWWFEGPLFLEALFRAASRRNEAEDLELCTLGEYLRSEPEAPESEPEFSSWGEGGYAEVWLDGANDWVHRHSHQTIGRMMELAERFPNESGLRERILNQGAREALLTMSSDWPLLLKSGQSSSFARSQIEDAVGNFTRIYEMLCANTVDTEWLTSLEKRNNLFPEINYRVFSKKR
;
A
#
# COMPACT_ATOMS: atom_id res chain seq x y z
N MET A 1 17.58 -6.00 3.67
CA MET A 1 17.27 -5.65 2.26
C MET A 1 18.46 -5.89 1.35
N SER A 2 19.65 -5.39 1.68
CA SER A 2 20.87 -5.60 0.87
C SER A 2 21.23 -7.09 0.68
N GLU A 3 21.06 -7.93 1.72
CA GLU A 3 21.24 -9.39 1.62
C GLU A 3 20.35 -10.08 0.58
N TYR A 4 19.21 -9.48 0.23
CA TYR A 4 18.25 -9.99 -0.76
C TYR A 4 18.32 -9.21 -2.08
N ASN A 5 19.40 -8.46 -2.32
CA ASN A 5 19.65 -7.69 -3.54
C ASN A 5 18.63 -6.58 -3.88
N PHE A 6 17.85 -6.12 -2.89
CA PHE A 6 17.05 -4.90 -3.07
C PHE A 6 17.99 -3.70 -3.25
N LYS A 7 17.75 -2.91 -4.31
CA LYS A 7 18.59 -1.76 -4.67
C LYS A 7 18.10 -0.46 -4.07
N TYR A 8 16.80 -0.35 -3.83
CA TYR A 8 16.21 0.84 -3.24
C TYR A 8 14.92 0.56 -2.46
N THR A 9 14.51 1.54 -1.67
CA THR A 9 13.18 1.65 -1.05
C THR A 9 12.67 3.08 -1.11
N ILE A 10 11.42 3.32 -0.70
CA ILE A 10 10.81 4.64 -0.56
C ILE A 10 10.48 4.87 0.92
N VAL A 11 10.75 6.08 1.41
CA VAL A 11 10.42 6.50 2.78
C VAL A 11 9.61 7.79 2.76
N THR A 12 9.03 8.11 3.91
CA THR A 12 8.32 9.38 4.09
C THR A 12 9.27 10.56 4.12
N THR A 13 8.76 11.74 3.72
CA THR A 13 9.47 13.00 3.87
C THR A 13 9.88 13.25 5.32
N ARG A 14 9.00 12.94 6.28
CA ARG A 14 9.27 13.13 7.71
C ARG A 14 10.43 12.27 8.20
N GLY A 15 10.41 10.97 7.90
CA GLY A 15 11.49 10.06 8.30
C GLY A 15 12.83 10.44 7.69
N ALA A 16 12.83 10.82 6.42
CA ALA A 16 14.04 11.25 5.75
C ALA A 16 14.60 12.55 6.34
N LEU A 17 13.78 13.59 6.51
CA LEU A 17 14.25 14.90 6.99
C LEU A 17 14.71 14.87 8.46
N LEU A 18 14.27 13.91 9.25
CA LEU A 18 14.75 13.64 10.61
C LEU A 18 15.97 12.70 10.65
N GLY A 19 16.40 12.19 9.49
CA GLY A 19 17.52 11.27 9.37
C GLY A 19 18.87 11.90 9.73
N ARG A 20 19.87 11.03 9.89
CA ARG A 20 21.23 11.42 10.29
C ARG A 20 22.28 10.93 9.27
N PRO A 21 23.07 11.85 8.67
CA PRO A 21 22.82 13.29 8.62
C PRO A 21 21.51 13.63 7.90
N THR A 22 20.98 14.84 8.10
CA THR A 22 19.78 15.31 7.37
C THR A 22 20.07 15.34 5.86
N PRO A 23 19.17 14.85 4.99
CA PRO A 23 19.36 14.84 3.55
C PRO A 23 19.68 16.22 2.98
N LEU A 24 20.84 16.32 2.31
CA LEU A 24 21.36 17.58 1.77
C LEU A 24 20.39 18.29 0.81
N TYR A 25 19.70 17.52 -0.04
CA TYR A 25 18.79 18.03 -1.07
C TYR A 25 17.31 17.87 -0.70
N GLY A 26 17.00 17.69 0.58
CA GLY A 26 15.64 17.41 1.04
C GLY A 26 15.05 16.19 0.33
N SER A 27 13.82 16.29 -0.17
CA SER A 27 13.14 15.22 -0.91
C SER A 27 13.48 15.15 -2.41
N PHE A 28 14.33 16.05 -2.92
CA PHE A 28 14.62 16.16 -4.36
C PHE A 28 15.74 15.23 -4.85
N SER A 29 16.34 14.43 -3.98
CA SER A 29 17.33 13.41 -4.35
C SER A 29 17.16 12.20 -3.44
N PRO A 30 17.44 10.98 -3.92
CA PRO A 30 17.66 9.87 -3.00
C PRO A 30 18.88 10.13 -2.11
N VAL A 31 18.92 9.38 -1.01
CA VAL A 31 20.08 9.21 -0.12
C VAL A 31 20.53 7.75 -0.13
N ILE A 32 21.73 7.45 0.35
CA ILE A 32 22.22 6.09 0.51
C ILE A 32 22.41 5.77 2.00
N SER A 33 21.92 4.61 2.44
CA SER A 33 22.14 4.12 3.80
C SER A 33 23.57 3.61 3.98
N ALA A 34 23.99 3.42 5.23
CA ALA A 34 25.29 2.80 5.53
C ALA A 34 25.44 1.37 4.97
N SER A 35 24.32 0.70 4.67
CA SER A 35 24.28 -0.64 4.06
C SER A 35 24.21 -0.63 2.52
N GLY A 36 24.35 0.54 1.90
CA GLY A 36 24.34 0.71 0.45
C GLY A 36 22.96 0.67 -0.20
N LEU A 37 21.88 0.80 0.59
CA LEU A 37 20.51 0.84 0.06
C LEU A 37 20.17 2.28 -0.36
N ASN A 38 19.70 2.46 -1.59
CA ASN A 38 19.21 3.78 -2.03
C ASN A 38 17.81 4.03 -1.46
N ILE A 39 17.59 5.24 -0.94
CA ILE A 39 16.35 5.59 -0.26
C ILE A 39 15.77 6.81 -0.96
N TYR A 40 14.66 6.57 -1.65
CA TYR A 40 13.88 7.61 -2.29
C TYR A 40 12.93 8.25 -1.28
N ILE A 41 12.74 9.56 -1.41
CA ILE A 41 11.97 10.34 -0.44
C ILE A 41 10.70 10.83 -1.11
N ARG A 42 9.56 10.49 -0.52
CA ARG A 42 8.25 10.97 -0.97
C ARG A 42 8.19 12.51 -0.98
N ASP A 43 7.58 13.07 -2.03
CA ASP A 43 7.33 14.51 -2.13
C ASP A 43 6.05 14.92 -1.38
N ALA A 44 6.20 15.86 -0.44
CA ALA A 44 5.08 16.36 0.36
C ALA A 44 4.14 17.25 -0.45
N GLY A 45 4.65 18.01 -1.43
CA GLY A 45 3.82 18.88 -2.28
C GLY A 45 2.86 18.07 -3.16
N ALA A 46 3.38 17.07 -3.86
CA ALA A 46 2.60 16.17 -4.72
C ALA A 46 1.56 15.35 -3.95
N THR A 47 1.82 15.08 -2.68
CA THR A 47 0.86 14.42 -1.79
C THR A 47 -0.40 15.26 -1.63
N LYS A 48 -0.26 16.53 -1.25
CA LYS A 48 -1.41 17.37 -0.90
C LYS A 48 -2.38 17.51 -2.08
N ALA A 49 -1.84 17.71 -3.28
CA ALA A 49 -2.64 17.94 -4.49
C ALA A 49 -3.56 16.77 -4.86
N VAL A 50 -3.17 15.52 -4.55
CA VAL A 50 -3.89 14.32 -5.00
C VAL A 50 -4.55 13.57 -3.84
N TRP A 51 -3.92 13.53 -2.67
CA TRP A 51 -4.35 12.70 -1.53
C TRP A 51 -5.36 13.37 -0.60
N SER A 52 -5.55 14.69 -0.70
CA SER A 52 -6.51 15.38 0.17
C SER A 52 -7.94 15.12 -0.31
N GLU A 53 -8.75 14.47 0.53
CA GLU A 53 -10.18 14.22 0.26
C GLU A 53 -11.03 15.49 0.23
N THR A 54 -10.51 16.62 0.74
CA THR A 54 -11.24 17.89 0.86
C THR A 54 -10.68 19.00 -0.01
N GLU A 55 -9.36 19.03 -0.21
CA GLU A 55 -8.66 20.10 -0.94
C GLU A 55 -7.93 19.59 -2.19
N GLY A 56 -7.84 18.28 -2.38
CA GLY A 56 -7.15 17.67 -3.51
C GLY A 56 -8.03 17.56 -4.75
N TYR A 57 -7.41 17.21 -5.88
CA TYR A 57 -8.12 17.04 -7.14
C TYR A 57 -9.32 16.09 -7.05
N PRO A 58 -9.27 14.92 -6.37
CA PRO A 58 -10.42 14.01 -6.30
C PRO A 58 -11.69 14.62 -5.70
N ALA A 59 -11.56 15.71 -4.93
CA ALA A 59 -12.68 16.40 -4.28
C ALA A 59 -13.44 17.37 -5.22
N ASP A 60 -13.04 17.49 -6.49
CA ASP A 60 -13.66 18.44 -7.41
C ASP A 60 -15.17 18.18 -7.56
N PRO A 61 -16.02 19.23 -7.50
CA PRO A 61 -17.47 19.10 -7.61
C PRO A 61 -17.99 18.39 -8.86
N VAL A 62 -17.18 18.25 -9.93
CA VAL A 62 -17.60 17.59 -11.18
C VAL A 62 -17.29 16.09 -11.23
N TYR A 63 -16.41 15.60 -10.35
CA TYR A 63 -16.02 14.18 -10.34
C TYR A 63 -17.09 13.29 -9.76
N ARG A 64 -17.05 12.00 -10.10
CA ARG A 64 -18.04 11.01 -9.62
C ARG A 64 -17.94 10.85 -8.10
N ASP A 65 -19.08 10.99 -7.43
CA ASP A 65 -19.18 10.81 -5.98
C ASP A 65 -19.05 9.33 -5.61
N PHE A 66 -18.03 8.99 -4.82
CA PHE A 66 -17.78 7.63 -4.37
C PHE A 66 -18.89 7.09 -3.45
N TYR A 67 -19.46 7.94 -2.60
CA TYR A 67 -20.37 7.53 -1.53
C TYR A 67 -21.85 7.51 -1.97
N ARG A 68 -22.18 8.03 -3.16
CA ARG A 68 -23.54 8.00 -3.73
C ARG A 68 -23.68 6.87 -4.73
N ASP A 69 -24.33 5.79 -4.31
CA ASP A 69 -24.50 4.55 -5.06
C ASP A 69 -25.96 4.13 -5.07
N ILE A 70 -26.44 3.54 -6.17
CA ILE A 70 -27.84 3.12 -6.26
C ILE A 70 -28.22 2.09 -5.21
N GLY A 71 -27.26 1.34 -4.66
CA GLY A 71 -27.56 0.38 -3.61
C GLY A 71 -27.96 1.01 -2.27
N TYR A 72 -27.79 2.33 -2.13
CA TYR A 72 -28.32 3.11 -1.01
C TYR A 72 -29.48 4.04 -1.42
N ASP A 73 -29.65 4.31 -2.72
CA ASP A 73 -30.71 5.21 -3.24
C ASP A 73 -32.00 4.47 -3.58
N LEU A 74 -31.91 3.22 -4.04
CA LEU A 74 -33.05 2.42 -4.51
C LEU A 74 -33.56 1.47 -3.42
N GLU A 75 -34.81 1.06 -3.58
CA GLU A 75 -35.51 0.15 -2.66
C GLU A 75 -34.79 -1.20 -2.51
N ALA A 76 -34.75 -1.70 -1.27
CA ALA A 76 -34.07 -2.96 -0.93
C ALA A 76 -34.61 -4.18 -1.71
N GLU A 77 -35.90 -4.20 -2.04
CA GLU A 77 -36.50 -5.28 -2.85
C GLU A 77 -35.86 -5.38 -4.25
N TYR A 78 -35.52 -4.23 -4.84
CA TYR A 78 -34.87 -4.17 -6.14
C TYR A 78 -33.37 -4.47 -6.05
N ILE A 79 -32.68 -3.93 -5.04
CA ILE A 79 -31.22 -3.99 -4.91
C ILE A 79 -30.73 -5.29 -4.27
N GLY A 80 -31.43 -5.81 -3.26
CA GLY A 80 -31.01 -6.95 -2.43
C GLY A 80 -30.55 -8.19 -3.22
N PRO A 81 -31.19 -8.59 -4.33
CA PRO A 81 -30.73 -9.70 -5.16
C PRO A 81 -29.30 -9.56 -5.71
N TYR A 82 -28.72 -8.36 -5.71
CA TYR A 82 -27.38 -8.07 -6.26
C TYR A 82 -26.28 -7.88 -5.19
N LEU A 83 -26.62 -7.75 -3.90
CA LEU A 83 -25.66 -7.37 -2.85
C LEU A 83 -25.13 -8.52 -2.00
N GLY A 84 -25.55 -9.74 -2.27
CA GLY A 84 -25.16 -10.93 -1.51
C GLY A 84 -26.20 -11.32 -0.45
N HIS A 85 -26.09 -12.55 0.06
CA HIS A 85 -27.11 -13.13 0.92
C HIS A 85 -27.23 -12.35 2.24
N GLY A 86 -28.42 -11.80 2.52
CA GLY A 86 -28.72 -11.08 3.76
C GLY A 86 -28.24 -9.63 3.79
N ILE A 87 -27.82 -9.06 2.66
CA ILE A 87 -27.43 -7.65 2.55
C ILE A 87 -28.56 -6.88 1.85
N GLU A 88 -29.19 -5.96 2.58
CA GLU A 88 -30.31 -5.15 2.06
C GLU A 88 -29.83 -3.90 1.29
N HIS A 89 -28.73 -3.28 1.76
CA HIS A 89 -28.13 -2.09 1.16
C HIS A 89 -26.60 -2.18 1.18
N GLY A 90 -25.95 -1.62 0.17
CA GLY A 90 -24.51 -1.80 -0.07
C GLY A 90 -24.06 -1.19 -1.39
N PHE A 91 -22.75 -1.08 -1.60
CA PHE A 91 -22.20 -0.57 -2.86
C PHE A 91 -22.43 -1.55 -4.01
N THR A 92 -23.11 -1.10 -5.06
CA THR A 92 -23.27 -1.84 -6.33
C THR A 92 -22.18 -1.50 -7.35
N GLY A 93 -21.53 -0.34 -7.20
CA GLY A 93 -20.59 0.21 -8.17
C GLY A 93 -21.26 1.13 -9.22
N PHE A 94 -22.59 1.16 -9.27
CA PHE A 94 -23.34 2.08 -10.13
C PHE A 94 -23.60 3.39 -9.39
N LYS A 95 -22.81 4.41 -9.73
CA LYS A 95 -22.77 5.72 -9.09
C LYS A 95 -23.03 6.80 -10.14
N TYR A 96 -24.14 7.52 -10.00
CA TYR A 96 -24.64 8.45 -11.03
C TYR A 96 -24.59 9.93 -10.62
N TRP A 97 -23.97 10.22 -9.48
CA TRP A 97 -23.93 11.57 -8.89
C TRP A 97 -22.51 12.12 -8.91
N ALA A 98 -22.37 13.42 -9.12
CA ALA A 98 -21.11 14.14 -8.96
C ALA A 98 -20.93 14.61 -7.51
N VAL A 99 -19.68 14.78 -7.07
CA VAL A 99 -19.32 15.26 -5.73
C VAL A 99 -20.11 16.52 -5.37
N THR A 100 -20.29 17.47 -6.30
CA THR A 100 -21.12 18.70 -6.18
C THR A 100 -20.71 19.68 -5.07
N GLY A 101 -20.12 19.22 -3.97
CA GLY A 101 -19.85 19.94 -2.72
C GLY A 101 -20.52 19.27 -1.52
N HIS A 102 -20.48 19.94 -0.37
CA HIS A 102 -21.09 19.48 0.88
C HIS A 102 -22.61 19.73 0.89
N THR A 103 -23.36 18.93 0.12
CA THR A 103 -24.82 19.03 0.01
C THR A 103 -25.46 17.65 -0.19
N ASN A 104 -26.69 17.49 0.30
CA ASN A 104 -27.51 16.31 -0.02
C ASN A 104 -28.09 16.37 -1.44
N SER A 105 -28.22 17.57 -1.99
CA SER A 105 -28.73 17.80 -3.36
C SER A 105 -27.58 17.69 -4.36
N LYS A 106 -27.14 16.47 -4.62
CA LYS A 106 -26.08 16.17 -5.60
C LYS A 106 -26.61 16.37 -7.03
N ARG A 107 -25.73 16.79 -7.93
CA ARG A 107 -26.02 16.90 -9.36
C ARG A 107 -25.71 15.58 -10.07
N PRO A 108 -26.42 15.22 -11.14
CA PRO A 108 -26.05 14.09 -11.98
C PRO A 108 -24.60 14.21 -12.46
N TYR A 109 -23.91 13.07 -12.52
CA TYR A 109 -22.55 12.99 -13.02
C TYR A 109 -22.50 13.17 -14.54
N GLU A 110 -21.67 14.09 -15.01
CA GLU A 110 -21.48 14.40 -16.43
C GLU A 110 -20.06 14.01 -16.88
N PRO A 111 -19.89 12.87 -17.58
CA PRO A 111 -18.57 12.34 -17.95
C PRO A 111 -17.71 13.29 -18.77
N GLY A 112 -18.33 14.11 -19.62
CA GLY A 112 -17.62 15.09 -20.45
C GLY A 112 -16.96 16.20 -19.63
N GLU A 113 -17.67 16.72 -18.62
CA GLU A 113 -17.16 17.77 -17.73
C GLU A 113 -16.03 17.21 -16.84
N ALA A 114 -16.25 16.02 -16.28
CA ALA A 114 -15.27 15.31 -15.47
C ALA A 114 -13.99 14.99 -16.26
N GLY A 115 -14.13 14.51 -17.50
CA GLY A 115 -12.98 14.26 -18.39
C GLY A 115 -12.18 15.52 -18.71
N ALA A 116 -12.86 16.64 -18.99
CA ALA A 116 -12.18 17.93 -19.21
C ALA A 116 -11.43 18.40 -17.96
N ARG A 117 -12.05 18.29 -16.78
CA ARG A 117 -11.42 18.65 -15.50
C ARG A 117 -10.20 17.79 -15.19
N ALA A 118 -10.25 16.49 -15.48
CA ALA A 118 -9.10 15.59 -15.29
C ALA A 118 -7.88 16.02 -16.12
N VAL A 119 -8.11 16.47 -17.36
CA VAL A 119 -7.06 17.03 -18.22
C VAL A 119 -6.50 18.32 -17.63
N GLU A 120 -7.36 19.25 -17.20
CA GLU A 120 -6.91 20.50 -16.56
C GLU A 120 -6.08 20.24 -15.29
N HIS A 121 -6.53 19.32 -14.44
CA HIS A 121 -5.79 18.93 -13.23
C HIS A 121 -4.44 18.28 -13.56
N ALA A 122 -4.36 17.45 -14.61
CA ALA A 122 -3.09 16.89 -15.07
C ALA A 122 -2.10 17.98 -15.51
N HIS A 123 -2.58 18.98 -16.25
CA HIS A 123 -1.76 20.13 -16.65
C HIS A 123 -1.32 20.97 -15.45
N ALA A 124 -2.21 21.24 -14.50
CA ALA A 124 -1.90 21.98 -13.28
C ALA A 124 -0.84 21.26 -12.44
N PHE A 125 -0.99 19.94 -12.25
CA PHE A 125 -0.03 19.12 -11.53
C PHE A 125 1.34 19.17 -12.19
N LEU A 126 1.43 18.99 -13.50
CA LEU A 126 2.71 19.07 -14.21
C LEU A 126 3.33 20.47 -14.12
N ALA A 127 2.55 21.54 -14.19
CA ALA A 127 3.05 22.89 -14.05
C ALA A 127 3.65 23.14 -12.66
N GLU A 128 2.98 22.66 -11.61
CA GLU A 128 3.46 22.73 -10.22
C GLU A 128 4.77 21.94 -10.05
N ARG A 129 4.83 20.70 -10.56
CA ARG A 129 6.04 19.86 -10.51
C ARG A 129 7.19 20.46 -11.31
N ARG A 130 6.93 21.11 -12.46
CA ARG A 130 7.94 21.84 -13.23
C ARG A 130 8.51 23.00 -12.42
N ALA A 131 7.65 23.78 -11.76
CA ALA A 131 8.09 24.87 -10.90
C ALA A 131 8.96 24.38 -9.74
N ALA A 132 8.55 23.29 -9.06
CA ALA A 132 9.32 22.68 -7.98
C ALA A 132 10.68 22.17 -8.46
N ALA A 133 10.72 21.44 -9.58
CA ALA A 133 11.96 20.95 -10.17
C ALA A 133 12.91 22.08 -10.59
N ARG A 134 12.40 23.15 -11.23
CA ARG A 134 13.22 24.32 -11.58
C ARG A 134 13.81 25.00 -10.35
N ALA A 135 13.02 25.16 -9.29
CA ALA A 135 13.49 25.73 -8.03
C ALA A 135 14.58 24.87 -7.38
N ALA A 136 14.43 23.53 -7.41
CA ALA A 136 15.44 22.61 -6.91
C ALA A 136 16.72 22.61 -7.76
N SER A 137 16.61 22.57 -9.09
CA SER A 137 17.75 22.65 -10.04
C SER A 137 18.58 23.93 -9.88
N PHE A 138 17.99 25.01 -9.38
CA PHE A 138 18.75 26.23 -9.09
C PHE A 138 19.83 25.98 -8.03
N TRP A 139 19.54 25.15 -7.02
CA TRP A 139 20.45 24.83 -5.91
C TRP A 139 21.23 23.52 -6.12
N MET A 140 20.69 22.60 -6.91
CA MET A 140 21.29 21.29 -7.20
C MET A 140 22.14 21.35 -8.48
N LYS A 141 23.44 21.67 -8.35
CA LYS A 141 24.35 21.78 -9.51
C LYS A 141 24.99 20.46 -9.94
N GLU A 142 25.11 19.52 -9.01
CA GLU A 142 25.83 18.26 -9.22
C GLU A 142 24.90 17.11 -9.62
N ARG A 143 23.58 17.35 -9.62
CA ARG A 143 22.55 16.34 -9.80
C ARG A 143 21.24 16.91 -10.31
N LYS A 144 20.53 16.13 -11.13
CA LYS A 144 19.14 16.44 -11.52
C LYS A 144 18.18 16.21 -10.34
N PRO A 145 17.26 17.15 -10.03
CA PRO A 145 16.25 16.88 -9.01
C PRO A 145 15.28 15.79 -9.47
N LEU A 146 14.88 14.94 -8.52
CA LEU A 146 13.88 13.89 -8.67
C LEU A 146 12.69 14.20 -7.76
N ILE A 147 11.48 14.03 -8.26
CA ILE A 147 10.26 14.14 -7.45
C ILE A 147 9.57 12.77 -7.44
N VAL A 148 9.39 12.19 -6.24
CA VAL A 148 8.82 10.85 -6.07
C VAL A 148 7.41 10.97 -5.50
N CYS A 149 6.43 10.53 -6.29
CA CYS A 149 5.00 10.67 -5.99
C CYS A 149 4.34 9.28 -5.83
N PRO A 150 4.52 8.59 -4.68
CA PRO A 150 3.86 7.32 -4.41
C PRO A 150 2.41 7.56 -3.97
N TYR A 151 1.50 6.75 -4.51
CA TYR A 151 0.07 6.75 -4.21
C TYR A 151 -0.44 5.31 -4.19
N ASP A 152 -1.50 5.04 -3.44
CA ASP A 152 -2.20 3.76 -3.53
C ASP A 152 -2.83 3.59 -4.91
N ALA A 153 -2.67 2.41 -5.50
CA ALA A 153 -3.13 2.15 -6.87
C ALA A 153 -4.65 2.29 -7.00
N GLU A 154 -5.40 1.88 -5.97
CA GLU A 154 -6.85 1.99 -5.93
C GLU A 154 -7.36 3.44 -5.90
N LEU A 155 -6.50 4.42 -5.58
CA LEU A 155 -6.89 5.82 -5.73
C LEU A 155 -7.35 6.10 -7.15
N PHE A 156 -6.66 5.56 -8.16
CA PHE A 156 -6.93 5.85 -9.56
C PHE A 156 -7.93 4.84 -10.16
N GLY A 157 -9.22 5.18 -10.10
CA GLY A 157 -10.31 4.46 -10.76
C GLY A 157 -11.33 3.88 -9.77
N HIS A 158 -10.93 3.63 -8.52
CA HIS A 158 -11.83 3.22 -7.45
C HIS A 158 -12.30 4.42 -6.63
N TRP A 159 -11.42 4.99 -5.80
CA TRP A 159 -11.74 6.15 -4.97
C TRP A 159 -11.96 7.42 -5.80
N TRP A 160 -11.04 7.70 -6.72
CA TRP A 160 -11.16 8.74 -7.72
C TRP A 160 -11.40 8.13 -9.10
N PHE A 161 -12.66 8.15 -9.55
CA PHE A 161 -13.07 7.45 -10.76
C PHE A 161 -12.33 7.92 -12.01
N GLU A 162 -12.05 9.22 -12.11
CA GLU A 162 -11.37 9.85 -13.24
C GLU A 162 -9.84 9.78 -13.11
N GLY A 163 -9.31 9.19 -12.05
CA GLY A 163 -7.88 9.03 -11.83
C GLY A 163 -7.11 8.44 -13.03
N PRO A 164 -7.62 7.40 -13.73
CA PRO A 164 -6.98 6.90 -14.94
C PRO A 164 -6.93 7.92 -16.09
N LEU A 165 -7.97 8.73 -16.27
CA LEU A 165 -8.01 9.81 -17.28
C LEU A 165 -6.99 10.90 -16.94
N PHE A 166 -6.87 11.25 -15.67
CA PHE A 166 -5.82 12.16 -15.19
C PHE A 166 -4.42 11.61 -15.47
N LEU A 167 -4.14 10.34 -15.15
CA LEU A 167 -2.83 9.72 -15.41
C LEU A 167 -2.51 9.68 -16.91
N GLU A 168 -3.50 9.33 -17.75
CA GLU A 168 -3.34 9.36 -19.20
C GLU A 168 -3.00 10.77 -19.69
N ALA A 169 -3.78 11.78 -19.28
CA ALA A 169 -3.55 13.17 -19.65
C ALA A 169 -2.17 13.66 -19.18
N LEU A 170 -1.76 13.29 -17.97
CA LEU A 170 -0.46 13.63 -17.39
C LEU A 170 0.67 13.03 -18.22
N PHE A 171 0.63 11.75 -18.54
CA PHE A 171 1.68 11.10 -19.33
C PHE A 171 1.72 11.61 -20.77
N ARG A 172 0.56 11.85 -21.40
CA ARG A 172 0.50 12.46 -22.74
C ARG A 172 1.08 13.87 -22.73
N ALA A 173 0.72 14.70 -21.75
CA ALA A 173 1.21 16.07 -21.65
C ALA A 173 2.71 16.12 -21.34
N ALA A 174 3.23 15.22 -20.50
CA ALA A 174 4.65 15.10 -20.23
C ALA A 174 5.46 14.61 -21.45
N SER A 175 4.86 13.78 -22.31
CA SER A 175 5.54 13.27 -23.52
C SER A 175 5.73 14.30 -24.63
N ARG A 176 4.93 15.37 -24.64
CA ARG A 176 5.02 16.46 -25.63
C ARG A 176 6.18 17.38 -25.24
N ARG A 177 7.41 16.94 -25.57
CA ARG A 177 8.64 17.64 -25.21
C ARG A 177 8.74 19.02 -25.89
N ASN A 178 9.06 20.05 -25.13
CA ASN A 178 9.66 21.30 -25.57
C ASN A 178 11.11 21.35 -25.06
N GLU A 179 12.08 21.31 -25.99
CA GLU A 179 13.52 21.07 -25.78
C GLU A 179 14.25 21.92 -24.72
N ALA A 180 13.63 22.96 -24.15
CA ALA A 180 14.26 23.90 -23.23
C ALA A 180 13.92 23.72 -21.73
N GLU A 181 12.84 23.03 -21.33
CA GLU A 181 12.34 23.06 -19.93
C GLU A 181 11.61 21.80 -19.41
N ASP A 182 11.89 20.61 -19.92
CA ASP A 182 11.02 19.46 -19.62
C ASP A 182 11.38 18.64 -18.39
N LEU A 183 10.33 18.36 -17.60
CA LEU A 183 10.31 17.22 -16.69
C LEU A 183 10.41 15.93 -17.50
N GLU A 184 11.32 15.07 -17.10
CA GLU A 184 11.43 13.71 -17.62
C GLU A 184 10.77 12.73 -16.65
N LEU A 185 9.86 11.91 -17.18
CA LEU A 185 9.33 10.78 -16.44
C LEU A 185 10.32 9.62 -16.54
N CYS A 186 10.69 9.07 -15.39
CA CYS A 186 11.58 7.93 -15.31
C CYS A 186 11.12 6.98 -14.20
N THR A 187 11.57 5.73 -14.30
CA THR A 187 11.51 4.78 -13.20
C THR A 187 12.63 5.08 -12.20
N LEU A 188 12.43 4.69 -10.94
CA LEU A 188 13.47 4.83 -9.91
C LEU A 188 14.76 4.10 -10.31
N GLY A 189 14.64 2.93 -10.94
CA GLY A 189 15.79 2.18 -11.44
C GLY A 189 16.54 2.87 -12.59
N GLU A 190 15.85 3.60 -13.47
CA GLU A 190 16.50 4.42 -14.51
C GLU A 190 17.24 5.60 -13.90
N TYR A 191 16.62 6.30 -12.97
CA TYR A 191 17.26 7.39 -12.25
C TYR A 191 18.53 6.91 -11.54
N LEU A 192 18.45 5.79 -10.82
CA LEU A 192 19.60 5.20 -10.12
C LEU A 192 20.76 4.87 -11.08
N ARG A 193 20.46 4.46 -12.32
CA ARG A 193 21.50 4.19 -13.32
C ARG A 193 22.13 5.48 -13.86
N SER A 194 21.35 6.54 -14.02
CA SER A 194 21.86 7.84 -14.49
C SER A 194 22.58 8.63 -13.41
N GLU A 195 22.20 8.44 -12.14
CA GLU A 195 22.63 9.19 -10.97
C GLU A 195 23.00 8.21 -9.85
N PRO A 196 24.11 7.44 -9.98
CA PRO A 196 24.40 6.31 -9.11
C PRO A 196 24.91 6.68 -7.72
N GLU A 197 25.48 7.86 -7.55
CA GLU A 197 25.96 8.34 -6.26
C GLU A 197 24.79 8.87 -5.43
N ALA A 198 24.90 8.97 -4.11
CA ALA A 198 23.92 9.70 -3.32
C ALA A 198 24.57 10.15 -2.00
N PRO A 199 24.14 11.29 -1.44
CA PRO A 199 24.56 11.67 -0.10
C PRO A 199 24.16 10.59 0.91
N GLU A 200 25.04 10.31 1.86
CA GLU A 200 24.74 9.39 2.96
C GLU A 200 23.67 9.99 3.88
N SER A 201 22.69 9.18 4.27
CA SER A 201 21.72 9.52 5.31
C SER A 201 20.99 8.28 5.77
N GLU A 202 20.84 8.12 7.09
CA GLU A 202 20.00 7.07 7.67
C GLU A 202 18.67 7.69 8.13
N PRO A 203 17.52 7.34 7.52
CA PRO A 203 16.22 7.84 7.92
C PRO A 203 15.85 7.46 9.35
N GLU A 204 15.08 8.32 10.00
CA GLU A 204 14.49 8.02 11.31
C GLU A 204 13.30 7.06 11.18
N PHE A 205 13.00 6.31 12.25
CA PHE A 205 11.81 5.47 12.32
C PHE A 205 10.56 6.29 11.99
N SER A 206 9.83 5.85 10.97
CA SER A 206 8.63 6.53 10.49
C SER A 206 7.78 5.59 9.64
N SER A 207 6.55 6.00 9.40
CA SER A 207 5.67 5.42 8.40
C SER A 207 4.93 6.53 7.65
N TRP A 208 4.26 6.15 6.57
CA TRP A 208 3.31 7.01 5.86
C TRP A 208 1.88 6.99 6.41
N GLY A 209 1.66 6.30 7.54
CA GLY A 209 0.37 6.28 8.23
C GLY A 209 0.08 7.59 8.96
N GLU A 210 -1.13 7.67 9.51
CA GLU A 210 -1.53 8.77 10.39
C GLU A 210 -0.53 8.96 11.55
N GLY A 211 -0.20 10.21 11.89
CA GLY A 211 0.82 10.54 12.90
C GLY A 211 2.26 10.42 12.40
N GLY A 212 2.51 9.63 11.35
CA GLY A 212 3.82 9.44 10.72
C GLY A 212 4.74 8.43 11.40
N TYR A 213 4.25 7.66 12.37
CA TYR A 213 4.99 6.59 13.05
C TYR A 213 4.16 5.29 13.08
N ALA A 214 4.09 4.59 14.22
CA ALA A 214 3.50 3.27 14.32
C ALA A 214 2.06 3.25 14.80
N GLU A 215 1.45 4.40 15.12
CA GLU A 215 0.18 4.50 15.85
C GLU A 215 -1.00 3.85 15.13
N VAL A 216 -0.92 3.74 13.80
CA VAL A 216 -1.90 3.00 12.99
C VAL A 216 -1.84 1.49 13.27
N TRP A 217 -0.67 0.93 13.56
CA TRP A 217 -0.45 -0.51 13.77
C TRP A 217 -0.18 -0.89 15.23
N LEU A 218 -0.03 0.09 16.13
CA LEU A 218 0.25 -0.10 17.54
C LEU A 218 -0.50 0.95 18.37
N ASP A 219 -1.72 0.60 18.73
CA ASP A 219 -2.53 1.35 19.70
C ASP A 219 -3.43 0.40 20.52
N GLY A 220 -4.27 0.96 21.40
CA GLY A 220 -5.14 0.16 22.27
C GLY A 220 -6.22 -0.66 21.54
N ALA A 221 -6.50 -0.42 20.26
CA ALA A 221 -7.46 -1.21 19.48
C ALA A 221 -6.82 -2.47 18.88
N ASN A 222 -5.51 -2.47 18.66
CA ASN A 222 -4.82 -3.53 17.93
C ASN A 222 -3.55 -4.09 18.60
N ASP A 223 -3.12 -3.56 19.76
CA ASP A 223 -1.92 -4.02 20.47
C ASP A 223 -1.90 -5.54 20.75
N TRP A 224 -3.07 -6.13 21.01
CA TRP A 224 -3.26 -7.54 21.29
C TRP A 224 -2.88 -8.47 20.13
N VAL A 225 -2.77 -7.95 18.90
CA VAL A 225 -2.37 -8.71 17.71
C VAL A 225 -0.89 -9.12 17.80
N HIS A 226 -0.04 -8.24 18.34
CA HIS A 226 1.41 -8.43 18.37
C HIS A 226 1.83 -9.64 19.19
N ARG A 227 1.22 -9.86 20.37
CA ARG A 227 1.56 -11.03 21.21
C ARG A 227 1.30 -12.36 20.49
N HIS A 228 0.21 -12.45 19.73
CA HIS A 228 -0.19 -13.68 19.05
C HIS A 228 0.66 -13.90 17.80
N SER A 229 0.94 -12.83 17.06
CA SER A 229 1.81 -12.87 15.89
C SER A 229 3.24 -13.25 16.28
N HIS A 230 3.79 -12.64 17.34
CA HIS A 230 5.12 -12.98 17.86
C HIS A 230 5.20 -14.43 18.34
N GLN A 231 4.18 -14.92 19.06
CA GLN A 231 4.13 -16.31 19.51
C GLN A 231 4.08 -17.29 18.32
N THR A 232 3.32 -16.96 17.28
CA THR A 232 3.19 -17.75 16.06
C THR A 232 4.52 -17.81 15.30
N ILE A 233 5.17 -16.65 15.10
CA ILE A 233 6.48 -16.56 14.45
C ILE A 233 7.52 -17.36 15.22
N GLY A 234 7.59 -17.20 16.55
CA GLY A 234 8.56 -17.91 17.40
C GLY A 234 8.40 -19.43 17.28
N ARG A 235 7.16 -19.93 17.30
CA ARG A 235 6.88 -21.36 17.09
C ARG A 235 7.19 -21.82 15.67
N MET A 236 6.97 -20.99 14.65
CA MET A 236 7.32 -21.34 13.27
C MET A 236 8.84 -21.45 13.10
N MET A 237 9.61 -20.54 13.71
CA MET A 237 11.07 -20.63 13.76
C MET A 237 11.54 -21.90 14.47
N GLU A 238 10.93 -22.25 15.62
CA GLU A 238 11.21 -23.50 16.32
C GLU A 238 10.95 -24.72 15.44
N LEU A 239 9.80 -24.78 14.75
CA LEU A 239 9.47 -25.86 13.82
C LEU A 239 10.50 -25.96 12.68
N ALA A 240 10.93 -24.83 12.12
CA ALA A 240 11.93 -24.78 11.07
C ALA A 240 13.31 -25.29 11.53
N GLU A 241 13.67 -25.07 12.80
CA GLU A 241 14.91 -25.59 13.40
C GLU A 241 14.80 -27.08 13.75
N ARG A 242 13.66 -27.51 14.32
CA ARG A 242 13.40 -28.90 14.73
C ARG A 242 13.31 -29.84 13.53
N PHE A 243 12.81 -29.34 12.41
CA PHE A 243 12.57 -30.11 11.19
C PHE A 243 13.37 -29.48 10.03
N PRO A 244 14.71 -29.62 9.96
CA PRO A 244 15.50 -28.87 8.96
C PRO A 244 15.38 -29.45 7.53
N ASN A 245 15.10 -30.75 7.39
CA ASN A 245 15.21 -31.49 6.13
C ASN A 245 14.01 -32.41 5.86
N GLU A 246 12.79 -31.93 6.16
CA GLU A 246 11.58 -32.72 5.91
C GLU A 246 11.15 -32.69 4.45
N SER A 247 10.42 -33.72 4.02
CA SER A 247 9.87 -33.83 2.67
C SER A 247 8.47 -34.43 2.69
N GLY A 248 7.77 -34.40 1.55
CA GLY A 248 6.46 -35.02 1.39
C GLY A 248 5.41 -34.41 2.32
N LEU A 249 4.69 -35.25 3.08
CA LEU A 249 3.57 -34.79 3.90
C LEU A 249 3.99 -33.82 5.02
N ARG A 250 5.16 -34.04 5.64
CA ARG A 250 5.66 -33.17 6.71
C ARG A 250 6.07 -31.80 6.18
N GLU A 251 6.72 -31.76 5.02
CA GLU A 251 7.04 -30.49 4.35
C GLU A 251 5.76 -29.72 3.97
N ARG A 252 4.73 -30.41 3.47
CA ARG A 252 3.43 -29.78 3.16
C ARG A 252 2.80 -29.08 4.36
N ILE A 253 2.67 -29.78 5.50
CA ILE A 253 2.08 -29.19 6.70
C ILE A 253 2.94 -28.05 7.28
N LEU A 254 4.28 -28.16 7.21
CA LEU A 254 5.19 -27.09 7.62
C LEU A 254 5.06 -25.86 6.70
N ASN A 255 4.93 -26.06 5.39
CA ASN A 255 4.66 -25.00 4.43
C ASN A 255 3.31 -24.32 4.68
N GLN A 256 2.27 -25.09 5.04
CA GLN A 256 1.01 -24.49 5.46
C GLN A 256 1.16 -23.70 6.76
N GLY A 257 1.92 -24.21 7.74
CA GLY A 257 2.24 -23.47 8.97
C GLY A 257 2.93 -22.13 8.67
N ALA A 258 3.85 -22.11 7.70
CA ALA A 258 4.50 -20.88 7.24
C ALA A 258 3.51 -19.88 6.62
N ARG A 259 2.50 -20.34 5.87
CA ARG A 259 1.43 -19.47 5.34
C ARG A 259 0.56 -18.89 6.45
N GLU A 260 0.12 -19.71 7.40
CA GLU A 260 -0.66 -19.23 8.54
C GLU A 260 0.14 -18.21 9.37
N ALA A 261 1.44 -18.45 9.57
CA ALA A 261 2.31 -17.48 10.23
C ALA A 261 2.38 -16.15 9.45
N LEU A 262 2.58 -16.18 8.13
CA LEU A 262 2.56 -14.97 7.30
C LEU A 262 1.21 -14.25 7.34
N LEU A 263 0.09 -14.97 7.41
CA LEU A 263 -1.24 -14.36 7.55
C LEU A 263 -1.34 -13.57 8.85
N THR A 264 -0.79 -14.06 9.97
CA THR A 264 -0.75 -13.27 11.23
C THR A 264 0.09 -12.00 11.12
N MET A 265 1.05 -11.95 10.19
CA MET A 265 1.97 -10.82 9.98
C MET A 265 1.41 -9.72 9.07
N SER A 266 0.23 -9.89 8.46
CA SER A 266 -0.34 -8.84 7.60
C SER A 266 -0.63 -7.56 8.40
N SER A 267 -0.13 -6.44 7.88
CA SER A 267 -0.36 -5.11 8.44
C SER A 267 -1.79 -4.59 8.21
N ASP A 268 -2.57 -5.26 7.36
CA ASP A 268 -3.96 -4.86 7.05
C ASP A 268 -4.88 -5.11 8.25
N TRP A 269 -4.62 -6.16 9.03
CA TRP A 269 -5.45 -6.47 10.20
C TRP A 269 -5.47 -5.36 11.25
N PRO A 270 -4.32 -4.90 11.79
CA PRO A 270 -4.33 -3.78 12.74
C PRO A 270 -4.82 -2.47 12.11
N LEU A 271 -4.66 -2.26 10.80
CA LEU A 271 -5.21 -1.10 10.07
C LEU A 271 -6.75 -1.12 10.05
N LEU A 272 -7.36 -2.25 9.73
CA LEU A 272 -8.83 -2.44 9.77
C LEU A 272 -9.38 -2.33 11.19
N LEU A 273 -8.66 -2.84 12.19
CA LEU A 273 -9.01 -2.67 13.60
C LEU A 273 -8.97 -1.19 14.02
N LYS A 274 -7.93 -0.45 13.61
CA LYS A 274 -7.77 0.99 13.90
C LYS A 274 -8.87 1.84 13.26
N SER A 275 -9.18 1.58 12.00
CA SER A 275 -10.16 2.34 11.23
C SER A 275 -11.61 2.11 11.68
N GLY A 276 -11.88 1.04 12.44
CA GLY A 276 -13.23 0.59 12.78
C GLY A 276 -13.98 -0.06 11.60
N GLN A 277 -13.38 -0.08 10.41
CA GLN A 277 -13.97 -0.69 9.22
C GLN A 277 -13.71 -2.20 9.25
N SER A 278 -14.78 -3.00 9.13
CA SER A 278 -14.66 -4.46 9.05
C SER A 278 -13.83 -5.09 10.19
N SER A 279 -13.85 -4.50 11.39
CA SER A 279 -13.00 -4.93 12.50
C SER A 279 -13.31 -6.35 12.99
N SER A 280 -14.57 -6.79 12.89
CA SER A 280 -14.98 -8.17 13.18
C SER A 280 -14.34 -9.16 12.21
N PHE A 281 -14.29 -8.81 10.93
CA PHE A 281 -13.61 -9.60 9.90
C PHE A 281 -12.10 -9.64 10.14
N ALA A 282 -11.45 -8.50 10.36
CA ALA A 282 -10.02 -8.47 10.66
C ALA A 282 -9.67 -9.34 11.90
N ARG A 283 -10.50 -9.26 12.94
CA ARG A 283 -10.35 -10.09 14.13
C ARG A 283 -10.50 -11.58 13.82
N SER A 284 -11.54 -11.98 13.07
CA SER A 284 -11.75 -13.39 12.73
C SER A 284 -10.59 -13.94 11.88
N GLN A 285 -10.06 -13.14 10.96
CA GLN A 285 -8.92 -13.55 10.14
C GLN A 285 -7.66 -13.84 10.98
N ILE A 286 -7.37 -13.02 11.99
CA ILE A 286 -6.26 -13.25 12.92
C ILE A 286 -6.53 -14.49 13.78
N GLU A 287 -7.71 -14.59 14.38
CA GLU A 287 -8.08 -15.71 15.26
C GLU A 287 -8.04 -17.05 14.49
N ASP A 288 -8.54 -17.07 13.25
CA ASP A 288 -8.48 -18.24 12.37
C ASP A 288 -7.04 -18.63 12.03
N ALA A 289 -6.19 -17.68 11.62
CA ALA A 289 -4.79 -17.95 11.30
C ALA A 289 -4.01 -18.50 12.51
N VAL A 290 -4.21 -17.91 13.69
CA VAL A 290 -3.60 -18.38 14.95
C VAL A 290 -4.12 -19.76 15.34
N GLY A 291 -5.42 -20.01 15.19
CA GLY A 291 -6.05 -21.30 15.47
C GLY A 291 -5.54 -22.41 14.55
N ASN A 292 -5.50 -22.14 13.24
CA ASN A 292 -4.96 -23.06 12.23
C ASN A 292 -3.50 -23.38 12.50
N PHE A 293 -2.67 -22.36 12.75
CA PHE A 293 -1.26 -22.55 13.08
C PHE A 293 -1.08 -23.38 14.35
N THR A 294 -1.87 -23.10 15.39
CA THR A 294 -1.80 -23.85 16.67
C THR A 294 -2.13 -25.33 16.46
N ARG A 295 -3.17 -25.63 15.68
CA ARG A 295 -3.52 -27.02 15.31
C ARG A 295 -2.39 -27.71 14.53
N ILE A 296 -1.75 -27.00 13.59
CA ILE A 296 -0.57 -27.52 12.86
C ILE A 296 0.57 -27.85 13.83
N TYR A 297 0.89 -26.92 14.73
CA TYR A 297 1.95 -27.08 15.71
C TYR A 297 1.71 -28.28 16.64
N GLU A 298 0.49 -28.46 17.12
CA GLU A 298 0.09 -29.58 17.97
C GLU A 298 0.18 -30.91 17.22
N MET A 299 -0.31 -30.98 15.98
CA MET A 299 -0.21 -32.17 15.13
C MET A 299 1.24 -32.58 14.89
N LEU A 300 2.12 -31.62 14.56
CA LEU A 300 3.56 -31.85 14.38
C LEU A 300 4.24 -32.31 15.67
N CYS A 301 3.88 -31.74 16.82
CA CYS A 301 4.40 -32.17 18.12
C CYS A 301 3.96 -33.59 18.48
N ALA A 302 2.71 -33.95 18.16
CA ALA A 302 2.15 -35.28 18.36
C ALA A 302 2.57 -36.30 17.28
N ASN A 303 3.31 -35.88 16.26
CA ASN A 303 3.66 -36.68 15.09
C ASN A 303 2.43 -37.30 14.39
N THR A 304 1.35 -36.52 14.30
CA THR A 304 0.11 -36.87 13.59
C THR A 304 -0.13 -35.85 12.48
N VAL A 305 -0.84 -36.24 11.41
CA VAL A 305 -1.26 -35.32 10.35
C VAL A 305 -2.65 -35.70 9.88
N ASP A 306 -3.60 -34.79 10.05
CA ASP A 306 -4.93 -34.88 9.45
C ASP A 306 -4.86 -34.38 7.99
N THR A 307 -4.77 -35.34 7.06
CA THR A 307 -4.59 -35.04 5.64
C THR A 307 -5.81 -34.39 4.99
N GLU A 308 -7.02 -34.68 5.48
CA GLU A 308 -8.26 -34.12 4.93
C GLU A 308 -8.38 -32.64 5.35
N TRP A 309 -8.18 -32.36 6.64
CA TRP A 309 -8.16 -31.00 7.14
C TRP A 309 -7.05 -30.16 6.50
N LEU A 310 -5.84 -30.70 6.39
CA LEU A 310 -4.73 -30.02 5.72
C LEU A 310 -5.08 -29.66 4.27
N THR A 311 -5.66 -30.60 3.52
CA THR A 311 -6.04 -30.36 2.12
C THR A 311 -7.14 -29.29 2.01
N SER A 312 -8.08 -29.26 2.96
CA SER A 312 -9.10 -28.20 3.01
C SER A 312 -8.48 -26.83 3.33
N LEU A 313 -7.52 -26.79 4.26
CA LEU A 313 -6.82 -25.56 4.63
C LEU A 313 -5.95 -25.04 3.48
N GLU A 314 -5.19 -25.92 2.83
CA GLU A 314 -4.36 -25.59 1.66
C GLU A 314 -5.22 -25.01 0.51
N LYS A 315 -6.48 -25.43 0.36
CA LYS A 315 -7.41 -24.85 -0.63
C LYS A 315 -7.88 -23.45 -0.25
N ARG A 316 -8.12 -23.23 1.05
CA ARG A 316 -8.60 -21.94 1.57
C ARG A 316 -7.49 -20.90 1.62
N ASN A 317 -6.34 -21.27 2.16
CA ASN A 317 -5.17 -20.43 2.41
C ASN A 317 -4.02 -20.87 1.50
N ASN A 318 -4.17 -20.61 0.20
CA ASN A 318 -3.32 -21.13 -0.86
C ASN A 318 -2.22 -20.16 -1.35
N LEU A 319 -2.03 -19.03 -0.66
CA LEU A 319 -1.04 -18.01 -1.05
C LEU A 319 0.38 -18.59 -0.95
N PHE A 320 1.26 -18.22 -1.90
CA PHE A 320 2.63 -18.74 -2.02
C PHE A 320 2.66 -20.29 -2.14
N PRO A 321 2.21 -20.84 -3.28
CA PRO A 321 2.18 -22.29 -3.50
C PRO A 321 3.57 -22.93 -3.35
N GLU A 322 4.63 -22.20 -3.68
CA GLU A 322 6.03 -22.64 -3.62
C GLU A 322 6.76 -22.20 -2.34
N ILE A 323 6.04 -21.75 -1.30
CA ILE A 323 6.68 -21.37 -0.03
C ILE A 323 7.52 -22.53 0.51
N ASN A 324 8.69 -22.18 1.04
CA ASN A 324 9.53 -23.10 1.79
C ASN A 324 9.63 -22.61 3.23
N TYR A 325 9.08 -23.39 4.16
CA TYR A 325 9.04 -23.06 5.58
C TYR A 325 10.43 -22.78 6.18
N ARG A 326 11.51 -23.28 5.55
CA ARG A 326 12.89 -23.05 5.96
C ARG A 326 13.34 -21.59 5.85
N VAL A 327 12.55 -20.72 5.23
CA VAL A 327 12.78 -19.26 5.29
C VAL A 327 12.73 -18.73 6.73
N PHE A 328 12.06 -19.44 7.63
CA PHE A 328 12.01 -19.13 9.07
C PHE A 328 13.19 -19.71 9.87
N SER A 329 14.09 -20.48 9.25
CA SER A 329 15.30 -20.95 9.92
C SER A 329 16.25 -19.77 10.19
N LYS A 330 16.94 -19.79 11.33
CA LYS A 330 18.00 -18.82 11.61
C LYS A 330 19.06 -18.87 10.51
N LYS A 331 19.34 -17.71 9.90
CA LYS A 331 20.50 -17.54 9.02
C LYS A 331 21.76 -17.79 9.84
N ARG A 332 22.59 -18.73 9.39
CA ARG A 332 23.89 -19.05 10.00
C ARG A 332 24.97 -18.10 9.53
#